data_AF-A0A5C8RXK4-F1
#
_entry.id   AF-A0A5C8RXK4-F1
#
_cell.length_a   1.000
_cell.length_b   1.000
_cell.length_c   1.000
_cell.angle_alpha   90.00
_cell.angle_beta   90.00
_cell.angle_gamma   90.00
#
_symmetry.space_group_name_H-M   'P 1'
#
loop_
_entity.id
_entity.type
_entity.pdbx_description
1 polymer ?
#
loop_
_entity_poly.entity_id
_entity_poly.type
_entity_poly.pdbx_seq_one_letter_code
_entity_poly.pdbx_strand_id
1 'polypeptide(L)'
;YDPALRIAPAALLRLVRGVAAGLAHLHARGLLHGDVYGHNILWDAATGAAALSDFGAASVLPDGPAGAALQRIEVRAFGLLLGEALDRSDADFSDAAGLRDLERVCVQADVGARPAMAEVLRALS
;
A
#
# COMPACT_ATOMS: atom_id res chain seq x y z
N TYR A 1 1.11 -16.46 -8.30
CA TYR A 1 2.22 -16.46 -7.33
C TYR A 1 2.41 -17.86 -6.79
N ASP A 2 3.64 -18.21 -6.40
CA ASP A 2 3.92 -19.46 -5.69
C ASP A 2 3.18 -19.48 -4.33
N PRO A 3 2.25 -20.43 -4.08
CA PRO A 3 1.55 -20.54 -2.80
C PRO A 3 2.49 -20.76 -1.60
N ALA A 4 3.70 -21.27 -1.85
CA ALA A 4 4.71 -21.52 -0.83
C ALA A 4 5.52 -20.27 -0.46
N LEU A 5 5.36 -19.14 -1.16
CA LEU A 5 6.07 -17.91 -0.83
C LEU A 5 5.80 -17.50 0.61
N ARG A 6 6.87 -17.28 1.38
CA ARG A 6 6.81 -16.72 2.73
C ARG A 6 7.68 -15.48 2.81
N ILE A 7 7.11 -14.41 3.36
CA ILE A 7 7.76 -13.11 3.50
C ILE A 7 8.14 -12.95 4.97
N ALA A 8 9.43 -12.80 5.26
CA ALA A 8 9.87 -12.52 6.62
C ALA A 8 9.27 -11.19 7.11
N PRO A 9 8.87 -11.06 8.39
CA PRO A 9 8.20 -9.85 8.90
C PRO A 9 8.94 -8.54 8.60
N ALA A 10 10.27 -8.53 8.76
CA ALA A 10 11.10 -7.37 8.47
C ALA A 10 11.11 -6.99 6.97
N ALA A 11 11.04 -7.98 6.08
CA ALA A 11 10.95 -7.76 4.64
C ALA A 11 9.56 -7.27 4.23
N LEU A 12 8.50 -7.80 4.84
CA LEU A 12 7.13 -7.30 4.65
C LEU A 12 7.03 -5.83 5.03
N LEU A 13 7.56 -5.44 6.20
CA LEU A 13 7.50 -4.07 6.66
C LEU A 13 8.22 -3.11 5.69
N ARG A 14 9.38 -3.52 5.15
CA ARG A 14 10.11 -2.73 4.14
C ARG A 14 9.35 -2.64 2.81
N LEU A 15 8.71 -3.74 2.39
CA LEU A 15 7.86 -3.77 1.19
C LEU A 15 6.73 -2.75 1.31
N VAL A 16 5.91 -2.86 2.36
CA VAL A 16 4.71 -2.02 2.50
C VAL A 16 5.06 -0.56 2.75
N ARG A 17 6.17 -0.28 3.47
CA ARG A 17 6.72 1.08 3.61
C ARG A 17 7.16 1.66 2.26
N GLY A 18 7.88 0.88 1.45
CA GLY A 18 8.34 1.32 0.13
C GLY A 18 7.19 1.67 -0.80
N VAL A 19 6.17 0.81 -0.85
CA VAL A 19 4.95 1.05 -1.65
C VAL A 19 4.20 2.28 -1.14
N ALA A 20 3.95 2.37 0.18
CA ALA A 20 3.26 3.54 0.76
C ALA A 20 4.02 4.85 0.51
N ALA A 21 5.35 4.83 0.59
CA ALA A 21 6.19 5.99 0.30
C ALA A 21 6.09 6.43 -1.16
N GLY A 22 6.12 5.49 -2.10
CA GLY A 22 5.92 5.76 -3.52
C GLY A 22 4.55 6.39 -3.80
N LEU A 23 3.49 5.79 -3.24
CA LEU A 23 2.12 6.29 -3.45
C LEU A 23 1.90 7.66 -2.80
N ALA A 24 2.41 7.88 -1.57
CA ALA A 24 2.36 9.19 -0.92
C ALA A 24 3.10 10.25 -1.76
N HIS A 25 4.23 9.90 -2.37
CA HIS A 25 4.99 10.79 -3.24
C HIS A 25 4.24 11.18 -4.51
N LEU A 26 3.50 10.24 -5.13
CA LEU A 26 2.64 10.52 -6.28
C LEU A 26 1.47 11.41 -5.89
N HIS A 27 0.77 11.06 -4.81
CA HIS A 27 -0.39 11.82 -4.31
C HIS A 27 -0.01 13.28 -3.99
N ALA A 28 1.16 13.49 -3.37
CA ALA A 28 1.67 14.82 -3.07
C ALA A 28 2.00 15.66 -4.33
N ARG A 29 2.18 15.01 -5.48
CA ARG A 29 2.39 15.65 -6.79
C ARG A 29 1.13 15.75 -7.64
N GLY A 30 -0.03 15.43 -7.08
CA GLY A 30 -1.29 15.43 -7.82
C GLY A 30 -1.36 14.30 -8.85
N LEU A 31 -0.67 13.18 -8.61
CA LEU A 31 -0.71 12.00 -9.47
C LEU A 31 -1.34 10.81 -8.74
N LEU A 32 -2.07 10.00 -9.49
CA LEU A 32 -2.56 8.68 -9.10
C LEU A 32 -1.78 7.62 -9.88
N HIS A 33 -1.45 6.48 -9.26
CA HIS A 33 -0.89 5.36 -10.02
C HIS A 33 -1.96 4.62 -10.82
N GLY A 34 -3.14 4.41 -10.22
CA GLY A 34 -4.34 3.89 -10.87
C GLY A 34 -4.44 2.36 -10.95
N ASP A 35 -3.39 1.61 -10.61
CA ASP A 35 -3.33 0.15 -10.79
C ASP A 35 -2.39 -0.54 -9.78
N VAL A 36 -2.70 -0.39 -8.49
CA VAL A 36 -1.84 -0.89 -7.40
C VAL A 36 -2.23 -2.32 -7.00
N TYR A 37 -1.39 -3.27 -7.37
CA TYR A 37 -1.48 -4.69 -6.97
C TYR A 37 -0.13 -5.38 -7.18
N GLY A 38 0.03 -6.61 -6.68
CA GLY A 38 1.32 -7.28 -6.60
C GLY A 38 2.15 -7.37 -7.89
N HIS A 39 1.55 -7.41 -9.09
CA HIS A 39 2.31 -7.46 -10.35
C HIS A 39 2.98 -6.12 -10.70
N ASN A 40 2.43 -5.01 -10.21
CA ASN A 40 2.97 -3.67 -10.45
C ASN A 40 3.94 -3.23 -9.33
N ILE A 41 4.33 -4.15 -8.43
CA ILE A 41 5.32 -3.92 -7.40
C ILE A 41 6.59 -4.70 -7.73
N LEU A 42 7.68 -3.98 -7.97
CA LEU A 42 9.01 -4.57 -8.01
C LEU A 42 9.47 -4.81 -6.58
N TRP A 43 9.89 -6.04 -6.28
CA TRP A 43 10.32 -6.43 -4.94
C TRP A 43 11.64 -7.18 -4.98
N ASP A 44 12.59 -6.73 -4.15
CA ASP A 44 13.84 -7.43 -3.90
C ASP A 44 13.66 -8.37 -2.72
N ALA A 45 13.65 -9.68 -2.97
CA ALA A 45 13.48 -10.70 -1.93
C ALA A 45 14.64 -10.77 -0.92
N ALA A 46 15.85 -10.36 -1.30
CA ALA A 46 17.02 -10.37 -0.42
C ALA A 46 17.00 -9.19 0.55
N THR A 47 16.67 -7.99 0.06
CA THR A 47 16.67 -6.77 0.88
C THR A 47 15.31 -6.41 1.43
N GLY A 48 14.21 -6.86 0.83
CA GLY A 48 12.84 -6.43 1.15
C GLY A 48 12.47 -5.06 0.58
N ALA A 49 13.34 -4.42 -0.21
CA ALA A 49 13.04 -3.15 -0.85
C ALA A 49 11.96 -3.32 -1.92
N ALA A 50 11.07 -2.34 -2.04
CA ALA A 50 10.00 -2.35 -3.03
C ALA A 50 9.84 -1.01 -3.73
N ALA A 51 9.43 -1.05 -4.99
CA ALA A 51 9.15 0.11 -5.81
C ALA A 51 7.89 -0.11 -6.67
N LEU A 52 7.20 1.00 -6.95
CA LEU A 52 6.09 1.03 -7.91
C LEU A 52 6.63 0.87 -9.33
N SER A 53 5.87 0.20 -10.20
CA SER A 53 6.16 0.03 -11.61
C SER A 53 4.86 0.05 -12.43
N ASP A 54 5.02 0.14 -13.75
CA ASP A 54 3.91 0.26 -14.70
C ASP A 54 2.96 1.44 -14.43
N PHE A 55 3.37 2.60 -14.93
CA PHE A 55 2.60 3.84 -14.86
C PHE A 55 1.63 3.99 -16.05
N GLY A 56 1.28 2.91 -16.75
CA GLY A 56 0.36 2.95 -17.89
C GLY A 56 -1.06 3.44 -17.55
N ALA A 57 -1.49 3.23 -16.30
CA ALA A 57 -2.78 3.70 -15.76
C ALA A 57 -2.67 5.03 -14.96
N ALA A 58 -1.46 5.61 -14.86
CA ALA A 58 -1.25 6.79 -14.05
C ALA A 58 -1.97 8.00 -14.64
N SER A 59 -2.52 8.85 -13.76
CA SER A 59 -3.30 10.01 -14.19
C SER A 59 -3.10 11.20 -13.27
N VAL A 60 -3.32 12.40 -13.83
CA VAL A 60 -3.36 13.64 -13.05
C VAL A 60 -4.66 13.66 -12.26
N LEU A 61 -4.54 13.92 -10.97
CA LEU A 61 -5.67 14.06 -10.08
C LEU A 61 -6.37 15.41 -10.32
N PRO A 62 -7.71 15.43 -10.40
CA PRO A 62 -8.45 16.68 -10.38
C PRO A 62 -8.31 17.37 -9.02
N ASP A 63 -8.40 18.69 -9.00
CA ASP A 63 -8.35 19.45 -7.76
C ASP A 63 -9.55 19.17 -6.84
N GLY A 64 -9.36 19.40 -5.54
CA GLY A 64 -10.43 19.39 -4.56
C GLY A 64 -10.95 17.99 -4.19
N PRO A 65 -12.23 17.88 -3.78
CA PRO A 65 -12.77 16.66 -3.19
C PRO A 65 -12.73 15.43 -4.11
N ALA A 66 -12.84 15.62 -5.43
CA ALA A 66 -12.79 14.52 -6.39
C ALA A 66 -11.41 13.84 -6.42
N GLY A 67 -10.33 14.63 -6.43
CA GLY A 67 -8.97 14.10 -6.37
C GLY A 67 -8.68 13.38 -5.05
N ALA A 68 -9.15 13.96 -3.94
CA ALA A 68 -9.04 13.32 -2.63
C ALA A 68 -9.76 11.96 -2.61
N ALA A 69 -10.97 11.87 -3.16
CA ALA A 69 -11.71 10.61 -3.24
C ALA A 69 -10.99 9.55 -4.10
N LEU A 70 -10.36 9.95 -5.21
CA LEU A 70 -9.56 9.03 -6.03
C LEU A 70 -8.32 8.50 -5.30
N GLN A 71 -7.60 9.37 -4.57
CA GLN A 71 -6.50 8.93 -3.71
C GLN A 71 -6.97 7.89 -2.68
N ARG A 72 -8.17 8.08 -2.10
CA ARG A 72 -8.77 7.16 -1.14
C ARG A 72 -9.22 5.83 -1.74
N ILE A 73 -9.47 5.77 -3.06
CA ILE A 73 -9.66 4.51 -3.78
C ILE A 73 -8.33 3.75 -3.89
N GLU A 74 -7.25 4.44 -4.23
CA GLU A 74 -5.91 3.82 -4.29
C GLU A 74 -5.39 3.39 -2.91
N VAL A 75 -5.76 4.09 -1.83
CA VAL A 75 -5.50 3.64 -0.46
C VAL A 75 -6.15 2.29 -0.16
N ARG A 76 -7.35 2.01 -0.70
CA ARG A 76 -7.97 0.69 -0.58
C ARG A 76 -7.18 -0.38 -1.33
N ALA A 77 -6.66 -0.07 -2.52
CA ALA A 77 -5.82 -0.98 -3.27
C ALA A 77 -4.53 -1.32 -2.51
N PHE A 78 -3.89 -0.32 -1.90
CA PHE A 78 -2.78 -0.54 -0.96
C PHE A 78 -3.18 -1.43 0.23
N GLY A 79 -4.34 -1.19 0.84
CA GLY A 79 -4.84 -2.02 1.95
C GLY A 79 -5.01 -3.49 1.56
N LEU A 80 -5.53 -3.77 0.37
CA LEU A 80 -5.64 -5.13 -0.15
C LEU A 80 -4.26 -5.78 -0.34
N LEU A 81 -3.29 -5.05 -0.91
CA LEU A 81 -1.90 -5.51 -1.04
C LEU A 81 -1.27 -5.81 0.32
N LEU A 82 -1.51 -4.96 1.33
CA LEU A 82 -1.03 -5.16 2.70
C LEU A 82 -1.61 -6.45 3.31
N GLY A 83 -2.93 -6.68 3.20
CA GLY A 83 -3.57 -7.90 3.67
C GLY A 83 -2.99 -9.15 3.01
N GLU A 84 -2.81 -9.09 1.70
CA GLU A 84 -2.17 -10.12 0.89
C GLU A 84 -0.72 -10.42 1.29
N ALA A 85 0.05 -9.40 1.69
CA ALA A 85 1.41 -9.58 2.18
C ALA A 85 1.40 -10.21 3.58
N LEU A 86 0.49 -9.77 4.46
CA LEU A 86 0.33 -10.30 5.81
C LEU A 86 -0.09 -11.78 5.80
N ASP A 87 -0.96 -12.18 4.86
CA ASP A 87 -1.35 -13.60 4.67
C ASP A 87 -0.18 -14.50 4.26
N ARG A 88 0.90 -13.90 3.75
CA ARG A 88 2.13 -14.59 3.32
C ARG A 88 3.29 -14.43 4.31
N SER A 89 3.06 -13.80 5.45
CA SER A 89 4.04 -13.70 6.54
C SER A 89 3.68 -14.66 7.67
N ASP A 90 4.65 -14.96 8.53
CA ASP A 90 4.35 -15.60 9.81
C ASP A 90 3.38 -14.72 10.60
N ALA A 91 2.42 -15.33 11.28
CA ALA A 91 1.36 -14.60 12.00
C ALA A 91 1.82 -14.04 13.36
N ASP A 92 2.94 -14.53 13.89
CA ASP A 92 3.44 -14.23 15.24
C ASP A 92 4.61 -13.24 15.18
N PHE A 93 4.30 -11.96 15.01
CA PHE A 93 5.26 -10.87 15.18
C PHE A 93 4.56 -9.64 15.79
N SER A 94 5.34 -8.83 16.53
CA SER A 94 4.82 -7.72 17.37
C SER A 94 3.88 -6.77 16.63
N ASP A 95 4.17 -6.50 15.36
CA ASP A 95 3.47 -5.45 14.60
C ASP A 95 2.25 -5.99 13.84
N ALA A 96 2.03 -7.31 13.81
CA ALA A 96 1.02 -7.96 12.99
C ALA A 96 -0.39 -7.41 13.26
N ALA A 97 -0.76 -7.25 14.53
CA ALA A 97 -2.08 -6.74 14.91
C ALA A 97 -2.30 -5.30 14.43
N GLY A 98 -1.32 -4.42 14.62
CA GLY A 98 -1.38 -3.03 14.18
C GLY A 98 -1.44 -2.91 12.66
N LEU A 99 -0.70 -3.75 11.93
CA LEU A 99 -0.78 -3.81 10.46
C LEU A 99 -2.15 -4.29 9.97
N ARG A 100 -2.79 -5.23 10.68
CA ARG A 100 -4.16 -5.68 10.39
C ARG A 100 -5.21 -4.60 10.70
N ASP A 101 -5.01 -3.80 11.74
CA ASP A 101 -5.85 -2.62 11.99
C ASP A 101 -5.71 -1.59 10.86
N LEU A 102 -4.48 -1.32 10.43
CA LEU A 102 -4.20 -0.43 9.31
C LEU A 102 -4.83 -0.94 8.00
N GLU A 103 -4.70 -2.24 7.71
CA GLU A 103 -5.38 -2.91 6.60
C GLU A 103 -6.89 -2.63 6.64
N ARG A 104 -7.55 -2.92 7.78
CA ARG A 104 -9.00 -2.71 7.96
C ARG A 104 -9.42 -1.28 7.67
N VAL A 105 -8.67 -0.32 8.21
CA VAL A 105 -8.95 1.12 8.02
C VAL A 105 -8.73 1.56 6.58
N CYS A 106 -7.79 0.96 5.85
CA CYS A 106 -7.58 1.22 4.42
C CYS A 106 -8.67 0.61 3.53
N VAL A 107 -9.18 -0.59 3.86
CA VAL A 107 -10.11 -1.34 2.97
C VAL A 107 -11.60 -1.08 3.25
N GLN A 108 -11.92 -0.39 4.35
CA GLN A 108 -13.30 -0.13 4.77
C GLN A 108 -14.14 0.62 3.71
N ALA A 109 -15.46 0.49 3.81
CA ALA A 109 -16.40 0.84 2.74
C ALA A 109 -16.56 2.34 2.47
N ASP A 110 -16.50 3.18 3.51
CA ASP A 110 -16.60 4.63 3.43
C ASP A 110 -15.28 5.23 2.90
N VAL A 111 -15.32 5.68 1.64
CA VAL A 111 -14.17 6.28 0.95
C VAL A 111 -13.62 7.50 1.71
N GLY A 112 -14.49 8.32 2.31
CA GLY A 112 -14.09 9.54 3.00
C GLY A 112 -13.36 9.29 4.32
N ALA A 113 -13.70 8.19 4.99
CA ALA A 113 -13.11 7.81 6.28
C ALA A 113 -11.79 7.00 6.13
N ARG A 114 -11.38 6.63 4.91
CA ARG A 114 -10.03 6.05 4.71
C ARG A 114 -8.96 7.13 4.99
N PRO A 115 -7.76 6.76 5.42
CA PRO A 115 -6.66 7.69 5.65
C PRO A 115 -6.03 8.16 4.33
N ALA A 116 -5.26 9.24 4.38
CA ALA A 116 -4.36 9.64 3.30
C ALA A 116 -3.15 8.73 3.28
N MET A 117 -2.56 8.55 2.10
CA MET A 117 -1.36 7.71 1.99
C MET A 117 -0.20 8.25 2.86
N ALA A 118 -0.12 9.56 3.06
CA ALA A 118 0.82 10.17 4.00
C ALA A 118 0.56 9.78 5.47
N GLU A 119 -0.70 9.58 5.87
CA GLU A 119 -1.08 9.09 7.20
C GLU A 119 -0.75 7.59 7.35
N VAL A 120 -1.04 6.80 6.30
CA VAL A 120 -0.66 5.38 6.22
C VAL A 120 0.85 5.22 6.38
N LEU A 121 1.65 6.00 5.65
CA LEU A 121 3.12 5.95 5.74
C LEU A 121 3.63 6.28 7.14
N ARG A 122 3.02 7.26 7.83
CA ARG A 122 3.38 7.59 9.21
C ARG A 122 3.03 6.46 10.18
N ALA A 123 1.87 5.82 10.01
CA ALA A 123 1.47 4.68 10.83
C ALA A 123 2.38 3.46 10.65
N LEU A 124 3.06 3.37 9.50
CA LEU A 124 4.03 2.33 9.22
C LEU A 124 5.41 2.62 9.79
N SER A 125 5.72 3.82 10.30
CA SER A 125 7.09 4.23 10.69
C SER A 125 7.61 3.58 11.96
#